data_AF-A0AAN7ZBH9-F1
#
_entry.id   AF-A0AAN7ZBH9-F1
#
_cell.length_a   1.000
_cell.length_b   1.000
_cell.length_c   1.000
_cell.angle_alpha   90.00
_cell.angle_beta   90.00
_cell.angle_gamma   90.00
#
_symmetry.space_group_name_H-M   'P 1'
#
loop_
_entity.id
_entity.type
_entity.pdbx_description
1 polymer ?
#
loop_
_entity_poly.entity_id
_entity_poly.type
_entity_poly.pdbx_seq_one_letter_code
_entity_poly.pdbx_strand_id
1 'polypeptide(L)'
;MEIEKQNQLPFLDILVTKIGKEFSYTLFRKPTHTNRYLNAHSHHHPSQLQAIIKSLTTRSIRLTDTKSRKEELNNLTNILKLNGYPSKQIQKIIVSITENRTKPKSKTEELKKHLILPYIKGVTDAIARKFPKAQFRTIFKPHTTIHQLLRNPKDKIHGEEQGYTRFHASIVKILTLDKRTENLVQEPKNIN
;
A
#
# COMPACT_ATOMS: atom_id res chain seq x y z
N MET A 1 0.63 -9.61 -26.19
CA MET A 1 1.41 -8.41 -26.57
C MET A 1 0.46 -7.23 -26.59
N GLU A 2 0.87 -6.05 -26.14
CA GLU A 2 0.07 -4.82 -26.29
C GLU A 2 0.10 -4.40 -27.78
N ILE A 3 -1.03 -3.93 -28.31
CA ILE A 3 -1.22 -3.67 -29.75
C ILE A 3 -1.58 -2.20 -29.93
N GLU A 4 -0.82 -1.50 -30.76
CA GLU A 4 -1.12 -0.12 -31.14
C GLU A 4 -2.35 -0.06 -32.04
N LYS A 5 -3.30 0.83 -31.74
CA LYS A 5 -4.49 1.10 -32.55
C LYS A 5 -4.71 2.60 -32.62
N GLN A 6 -4.96 3.14 -33.81
CA GLN A 6 -5.25 4.57 -33.99
C GLN A 6 -4.18 5.50 -33.38
N ASN A 7 -2.88 5.18 -33.55
CA ASN A 7 -1.75 5.89 -32.94
C ASN A 7 -1.77 5.91 -31.40
N GLN A 8 -2.52 4.99 -30.77
CA GLN A 8 -2.62 4.85 -29.34
C GLN A 8 -2.14 3.46 -28.92
N LEU A 9 -1.27 3.43 -27.92
CA LEU A 9 -0.78 2.21 -27.31
C LEU A 9 -1.06 2.27 -25.80
N PRO A 10 -2.00 1.45 -25.29
CA PRO A 10 -2.15 1.28 -23.86
C PRO A 10 -0.95 0.50 -23.32
N PHE A 11 -0.20 1.09 -22.38
CA PHE A 11 0.95 0.48 -21.73
C PHE A 11 0.83 0.67 -20.21
N LEU A 12 0.72 -0.44 -19.47
CA LEU A 12 0.50 -0.42 -18.01
C LEU A 12 -0.72 0.44 -17.61
N ASP A 13 -0.45 1.57 -16.96
CA ASP A 13 -1.41 2.53 -16.38
C ASP A 13 -1.61 3.78 -17.24
N ILE A 14 -0.92 3.88 -18.39
CA ILE A 14 -0.93 5.04 -19.29
C ILE A 14 -1.38 4.66 -20.70
N LEU A 15 -1.97 5.62 -21.39
CA LEU A 15 -2.29 5.56 -22.81
C LEU A 15 -1.32 6.49 -23.51
N VAL A 16 -0.39 5.90 -24.27
CA VAL A 16 0.59 6.63 -25.08
C VAL A 16 -0.08 6.95 -26.41
N THR A 17 -0.21 8.22 -26.74
CA THR A 17 -0.77 8.70 -28.02
C THR A 17 0.34 9.36 -28.82
N LYS A 18 0.59 8.89 -30.03
CA LYS A 18 1.55 9.50 -30.95
C LYS A 18 0.91 10.67 -31.69
N ILE A 19 1.48 11.86 -31.55
CA ILE A 19 1.03 13.10 -32.19
C ILE A 19 2.17 13.60 -33.08
N GLY A 20 2.17 13.16 -34.33
CA GLY A 20 3.26 13.43 -35.27
C GLY A 20 4.59 12.83 -34.81
N LYS A 21 5.51 13.69 -34.35
CA LYS A 21 6.82 13.30 -33.79
C LYS A 21 6.86 13.30 -32.26
N GLU A 22 5.80 13.76 -31.60
CA GLU A 22 5.70 13.81 -30.14
C GLU A 22 4.81 12.69 -29.60
N PHE A 23 4.92 12.42 -28.30
CA PHE A 23 4.05 11.52 -27.56
C PHE A 23 3.28 12.29 -26.50
N SER A 24 2.00 11.96 -26.36
CA SER A 24 1.16 12.41 -25.26
C SER A 24 0.79 11.25 -24.34
N TYR A 25 0.76 11.52 -23.05
CA TYR A 25 0.48 10.56 -21.99
C TYR A 25 -0.81 10.94 -21.26
N THR A 26 -1.77 10.01 -21.28
CA THR A 26 -3.01 10.09 -20.51
C THR A 26 -3.19 8.84 -19.66
N LEU A 27 -4.13 8.86 -18.72
CA LEU A 27 -4.36 7.71 -17.85
C LEU A 27 -5.18 6.65 -18.60
N PHE A 28 -4.64 5.43 -18.74
CA PHE A 28 -5.41 4.35 -19.36
C PHE A 28 -6.33 3.69 -18.34
N ARG A 29 -7.62 3.60 -18.70
CA ARG A 29 -8.62 2.85 -17.96
C ARG A 29 -9.05 1.67 -18.82
N LYS A 30 -8.87 0.45 -18.30
CA LYS A 30 -9.34 -0.76 -18.99
C LYS A 30 -10.86 -0.67 -19.23
N PRO A 31 -11.40 -1.29 -20.29
CA PRO A 31 -12.85 -1.32 -20.53
C PRO A 31 -13.67 -1.87 -19.35
N THR A 32 -13.05 -2.73 -18.52
CA THR A 32 -13.64 -3.31 -17.31
C THR A 32 -13.49 -2.44 -16.06
N HIS A 33 -12.90 -1.24 -16.16
CA HIS A 33 -12.67 -0.35 -15.02
C HIS A 33 -13.98 0.27 -14.54
N THR A 34 -14.44 -0.13 -13.35
CA THR A 34 -15.75 0.27 -12.82
C THR A 34 -15.75 1.62 -12.08
N ASN A 35 -14.61 2.30 -11.97
CA ASN A 35 -14.45 3.51 -11.15
C ASN A 35 -14.84 3.33 -9.67
N ARG A 36 -14.86 2.07 -9.18
CA ARG A 36 -15.18 1.72 -7.80
C ARG A 36 -13.90 1.77 -6.96
N TYR A 37 -13.86 2.68 -6.00
CA TYR A 37 -12.81 2.77 -4.99
C TYR A 37 -13.40 2.45 -3.61
N LEU A 38 -12.61 2.64 -2.55
CA LEU A 38 -13.12 2.50 -1.19
C LEU A 38 -14.23 3.52 -0.98
N ASN A 39 -15.40 3.05 -0.54
CA ASN A 39 -16.52 3.94 -0.29
C ASN A 39 -16.25 4.80 0.95
N ALA A 40 -16.61 6.08 0.92
CA ALA A 40 -16.43 6.97 2.07
C ALA A 40 -17.22 6.52 3.32
N HIS A 41 -18.31 5.75 3.14
CA HIS A 41 -19.19 5.27 4.21
C HIS A 41 -18.82 3.89 4.74
N SER A 42 -17.76 3.23 4.24
CA SER A 42 -17.38 1.89 4.70
C SER A 42 -16.66 1.87 6.07
N HIS A 43 -16.82 2.91 6.88
CA HIS A 43 -16.26 3.02 8.24
C HIS A 43 -14.76 2.76 8.32
N HIS A 44 -13.97 3.37 7.44
CA HIS A 44 -12.51 3.36 7.55
C HIS A 44 -11.98 4.59 8.29
N HIS A 45 -10.82 4.42 8.92
CA HIS A 45 -10.12 5.53 9.55
C HIS A 45 -9.86 6.66 8.52
N PRO A 46 -10.07 7.95 8.87
CA PRO A 46 -9.94 9.06 7.93
C PRO A 46 -8.62 9.12 7.16
N SER A 47 -7.52 8.68 7.77
CA SER A 47 -6.21 8.64 7.07
C SER A 47 -6.21 7.69 5.88
N GLN A 48 -6.92 6.56 5.94
CA GLN A 48 -7.02 5.60 4.84
C GLN A 48 -7.85 6.18 3.69
N LEU A 49 -8.99 6.81 4.02
CA LEU A 49 -9.81 7.52 3.05
C LEU A 49 -9.04 8.65 2.36
N GLN A 50 -8.27 9.44 3.12
CA GLN A 50 -7.40 10.48 2.56
C GLN A 50 -6.27 9.89 1.72
N ALA A 51 -5.70 8.74 2.10
CA ALA A 51 -4.63 8.09 1.36
C ALA A 51 -5.05 7.71 -0.06
N ILE A 52 -6.31 7.32 -0.27
CA ILE A 52 -6.85 7.00 -1.60
C ILE A 52 -6.90 8.23 -2.49
N ILE A 53 -7.42 9.36 -1.97
CA ILE A 53 -7.43 10.62 -2.72
C ILE A 53 -6.00 11.03 -3.06
N LYS A 54 -5.06 10.88 -2.11
CA LYS A 54 -3.65 11.19 -2.33
C LYS A 54 -3.04 10.30 -3.41
N SER A 55 -3.18 8.99 -3.32
CA SER A 55 -2.57 8.06 -4.27
C SER A 55 -3.09 8.27 -5.68
N LEU A 56 -4.41 8.46 -5.84
CA LEU A 56 -5.02 8.68 -7.16
C LEU A 56 -4.59 10.03 -7.73
N THR A 57 -4.62 11.10 -6.94
CA THR A 57 -4.17 12.43 -7.39
C THR A 57 -2.69 12.42 -7.77
N THR A 58 -1.83 11.83 -6.94
CA THR A 58 -0.40 11.70 -7.23
C THR A 58 -0.15 10.88 -8.50
N ARG A 59 -0.90 9.79 -8.71
CA ARG A 59 -0.83 8.98 -9.93
C ARG A 59 -1.21 9.82 -11.15
N SER A 60 -2.34 10.51 -11.12
CA SER A 60 -2.78 11.38 -12.22
C SER A 60 -1.73 12.45 -12.54
N ILE A 61 -1.15 13.11 -11.54
CA ILE A 61 -0.13 14.14 -11.78
C ILE A 61 1.15 13.55 -12.38
N ARG A 62 1.62 12.40 -11.87
CA ARG A 62 2.88 11.79 -12.28
C ARG A 62 2.83 11.14 -13.67
N LEU A 63 1.68 10.58 -14.03
CA LEU A 63 1.54 9.76 -15.24
C LEU A 63 0.93 10.50 -16.44
N THR A 64 0.34 11.68 -16.25
CA THR A 64 -0.25 12.45 -17.35
C THR A 64 0.53 13.70 -17.69
N ASP A 65 0.42 14.09 -18.95
CA ASP A 65 0.92 15.38 -19.45
C ASP A 65 0.30 16.57 -18.75
N THR A 66 1.00 17.70 -18.79
CA THR A 66 0.51 18.99 -18.30
C THR A 66 -0.78 19.41 -19.00
N LYS A 67 -0.91 19.14 -20.30
CA LYS A 67 -2.11 19.48 -21.11
C LYS A 67 -3.35 18.71 -20.64
N SER A 68 -3.21 17.40 -20.45
CA SER A 68 -4.33 16.49 -20.12
C SER A 68 -4.62 16.37 -18.62
N ARG A 69 -3.71 16.87 -17.76
CA ARG A 69 -3.81 16.76 -16.29
C ARG A 69 -5.07 17.40 -15.73
N LYS A 70 -5.48 18.56 -16.25
CA LYS A 70 -6.67 19.28 -15.75
C LYS A 70 -7.94 18.44 -15.96
N GLU A 71 -8.09 17.86 -17.14
CA GLU A 71 -9.22 16.99 -17.47
C GLU A 71 -9.21 15.74 -16.59
N GLU A 72 -8.05 15.11 -16.44
CA GLU A 72 -7.91 13.90 -15.61
C GLU A 72 -8.24 14.16 -14.13
N LEU A 73 -7.82 15.31 -13.57
CA LEU A 73 -8.17 15.69 -12.20
C LEU A 73 -9.67 15.99 -12.03
N ASN A 74 -10.32 16.55 -13.05
CA ASN A 74 -11.77 16.75 -13.05
C ASN A 74 -12.52 15.40 -13.08
N ASN A 75 -12.08 14.48 -13.95
CA ASN A 75 -12.62 13.13 -14.02
C ASN A 75 -12.43 12.39 -12.69
N LEU A 76 -11.25 12.46 -12.09
CA LEU A 76 -10.97 11.89 -10.77
C LEU A 76 -11.89 12.48 -9.69
N THR A 77 -12.10 13.80 -9.70
CA THR A 77 -12.99 14.47 -8.75
C THR A 77 -14.42 13.94 -8.86
N ASN A 78 -14.93 13.75 -10.07
CA ASN A 78 -16.26 13.19 -10.29
C ASN A 78 -16.34 11.74 -9.80
N ILE A 79 -15.33 10.92 -10.09
CA ILE A 79 -15.28 9.54 -9.61
C ILE A 79 -15.26 9.49 -8.08
N LEU A 80 -14.48 10.33 -7.41
CA LEU A 80 -14.42 10.38 -5.94
C LEU A 80 -15.76 10.82 -5.34
N LYS A 81 -16.46 11.78 -5.94
CA LYS A 81 -17.83 12.15 -5.51
C LYS A 81 -18.80 10.97 -5.62
N LEU A 82 -18.74 10.21 -6.71
CA LEU A 82 -19.55 8.99 -6.88
C LEU A 82 -19.26 7.92 -5.83
N ASN A 83 -18.02 7.87 -5.32
CA ASN A 83 -17.64 6.98 -4.21
C ASN A 83 -17.99 7.55 -2.81
N GLY A 84 -18.74 8.67 -2.76
CA GLY A 84 -19.27 9.26 -1.54
C GLY A 84 -18.34 10.24 -0.82
N TYR A 85 -17.21 10.63 -1.42
CA TYR A 85 -16.26 11.53 -0.77
C TYR A 85 -16.76 12.98 -0.79
N PRO A 86 -16.64 13.75 0.33
CA PRO A 86 -17.04 15.15 0.36
C PRO A 86 -16.19 16.05 -0.55
N SER A 87 -16.83 16.89 -1.36
CA SER A 87 -16.17 17.82 -2.29
C SER A 87 -15.09 18.68 -1.63
N LYS A 88 -15.36 19.20 -0.42
CA LYS A 88 -14.39 20.02 0.34
C LYS A 88 -13.11 19.25 0.67
N GLN A 89 -13.23 17.98 1.03
CA GLN A 89 -12.08 17.12 1.35
C GLN A 89 -11.27 16.80 0.10
N ILE A 90 -11.94 16.48 -1.01
CA ILE A 90 -11.30 16.19 -2.30
C ILE A 90 -10.45 17.40 -2.73
N GLN A 91 -11.07 18.58 -2.82
CA GLN A 91 -10.40 19.81 -3.25
C GLN A 91 -9.21 20.15 -2.36
N LYS A 92 -9.39 20.10 -1.03
CA LYS A 92 -8.31 20.39 -0.08
C LYS A 92 -7.08 19.50 -0.30
N ILE A 93 -7.29 18.22 -0.56
CA ILE A 93 -6.19 17.27 -0.77
C ILE A 93 -5.56 17.48 -2.14
N ILE A 94 -6.36 17.66 -3.21
CA ILE A 94 -5.84 17.91 -4.55
C ILE A 94 -4.93 19.15 -4.54
N VAL A 95 -5.42 20.27 -4.01
CA VAL A 95 -4.67 21.52 -3.88
C VAL A 95 -3.38 21.31 -3.09
N SER A 96 -3.43 20.57 -1.98
CA SER A 96 -2.24 20.31 -1.16
C SER A 96 -1.13 19.56 -1.91
N ILE A 97 -1.50 18.70 -2.87
CA ILE A 97 -0.56 17.92 -3.66
C ILE A 97 -0.05 18.74 -4.85
N THR A 98 -0.95 19.44 -5.56
CA THR A 98 -0.58 20.23 -6.75
C THR A 98 0.35 21.38 -6.39
N GLU A 99 0.16 21.98 -5.23
CA GLU A 99 0.99 23.10 -4.75
C GLU A 99 2.22 22.65 -3.95
N ASN A 100 2.55 21.35 -3.95
CA ASN A 100 3.65 20.77 -3.18
C ASN A 100 3.66 21.19 -1.70
N ARG A 101 2.48 21.41 -1.09
CA ARG A 101 2.35 21.71 0.35
C ARG A 101 2.59 20.48 1.22
N THR A 102 3.50 19.60 0.81
CA THR A 102 4.01 18.53 1.65
C THR A 102 4.98 19.15 2.63
N LYS A 103 4.51 19.39 3.86
CA LYS A 103 5.40 19.69 4.97
C LYS A 103 6.51 18.63 4.98
N PRO A 104 7.80 19.00 5.07
CA PRO A 104 8.84 18.02 5.31
C PRO A 104 8.45 17.23 6.56
N LYS A 105 8.52 15.90 6.50
CA LYS A 105 8.46 15.07 7.70
C LYS A 105 9.75 15.33 8.49
N SER A 106 9.80 16.46 9.21
CA SER A 106 10.71 16.55 10.34
C SER A 106 10.11 15.71 11.45
N LYS A 107 10.77 14.59 11.75
CA LYS A 107 10.97 14.07 13.11
C LYS A 107 11.65 12.70 13.02
N THR A 108 12.87 12.66 13.57
CA THR A 108 13.44 11.52 14.26
C THR A 108 12.35 10.86 15.09
N GLU A 109 11.84 9.71 14.68
CA GLU A 109 10.81 8.99 15.44
C GLU A 109 11.48 8.33 16.65
N GLU A 110 11.22 8.86 17.85
CA GLU A 110 11.51 8.13 19.09
C GLU A 110 10.83 6.75 19.05
N LEU A 111 11.48 5.74 19.63
CA LEU A 111 11.01 4.35 19.70
C LEU A 111 9.69 4.22 20.50
N LYS A 112 8.55 4.50 19.86
CA LYS A 112 7.22 4.34 20.45
C LYS A 112 6.73 2.92 20.24
N LYS A 113 6.19 2.31 21.29
CA LYS A 113 5.52 0.99 21.18
C LYS A 113 4.25 1.12 20.33
N HIS A 114 3.91 0.09 19.54
CA HIS A 114 2.71 0.12 18.71
C HIS A 114 1.50 -0.47 19.43
N LEU A 115 0.37 0.25 19.40
CA LEU A 115 -0.93 -0.26 19.84
C LEU A 115 -1.82 -0.45 18.61
N ILE A 116 -2.26 -1.68 18.35
CA ILE A 116 -3.13 -2.00 17.22
C ILE A 116 -4.57 -2.07 17.71
N LEU A 117 -5.46 -1.26 17.13
CA LEU A 117 -6.88 -1.24 17.48
C LEU A 117 -7.76 -1.46 16.25
N PRO A 118 -8.91 -2.15 16.39
CA PRO A 118 -9.94 -2.11 15.36
C PRO A 118 -10.47 -0.67 15.23
N TYR A 119 -10.72 -0.17 14.02
CA TYR A 119 -11.29 1.15 13.85
C TYR A 119 -12.79 1.13 14.12
N ILE A 120 -13.21 1.81 15.19
CA ILE A 120 -14.61 2.09 15.53
C ILE A 120 -14.71 3.60 15.71
N LYS A 121 -15.42 4.24 14.77
CA LYS A 121 -15.60 5.69 14.75
C LYS A 121 -16.10 6.18 16.11
N GLY A 122 -15.43 7.19 16.68
CA GLY A 122 -15.76 7.77 17.98
C GLY A 122 -15.15 7.02 19.17
N VAL A 123 -15.27 5.69 19.22
CA VAL A 123 -14.78 4.88 20.35
C VAL A 123 -13.26 4.75 20.32
N THR A 124 -12.71 4.12 19.29
CA THR A 124 -11.27 3.91 19.21
C THR A 124 -10.51 5.20 18.94
N ASP A 125 -11.19 6.22 18.41
CA ASP A 125 -10.67 7.59 18.30
C ASP A 125 -10.45 8.22 19.68
N ALA A 126 -11.41 8.07 20.59
CA ALA A 126 -11.31 8.58 21.97
C ALA A 126 -10.22 7.86 22.76
N ILE A 127 -10.15 6.53 22.60
CA ILE A 127 -9.08 5.68 23.14
C ILE A 127 -7.73 6.20 22.62
N ALA A 128 -7.53 6.23 21.30
CA ALA A 128 -6.28 6.65 20.65
C ALA A 128 -5.83 8.07 21.02
N ARG A 129 -6.73 8.96 21.45
CA ARG A 129 -6.37 10.31 21.92
C ARG A 129 -5.67 10.30 23.30
N LYS A 130 -5.90 9.28 24.13
CA LYS A 130 -5.30 9.17 25.47
C LYS A 130 -3.90 8.53 25.47
N PHE A 131 -3.61 7.64 24.52
CA PHE A 131 -2.35 6.87 24.44
C PHE A 131 -1.06 7.61 24.01
N PRO A 132 -1.08 8.76 23.32
CA PRO A 132 0.14 9.50 22.98
C PRO A 132 0.91 9.96 24.23
N LYS A 133 0.20 10.16 25.35
CA LYS A 133 0.80 10.46 26.66
C LYS A 133 1.55 9.26 27.27
N ALA A 134 1.29 8.06 26.78
CA ALA A 134 1.81 6.80 27.32
C ALA A 134 2.87 6.13 26.42
N GLN A 135 3.55 6.90 25.56
CA GLN A 135 4.59 6.41 24.63
C GLN A 135 4.12 5.39 23.58
N PHE A 136 2.80 5.26 23.35
CA PHE A 136 2.25 4.38 22.33
C PHE A 136 1.88 5.14 21.05
N ARG A 137 2.22 4.58 19.90
CA ARG A 137 1.68 4.97 18.60
C ARG A 137 0.53 4.04 18.25
N THR A 138 -0.67 4.61 18.13
CA THR A 138 -1.87 3.84 17.78
C THR A 138 -1.94 3.62 16.26
N ILE A 139 -2.24 2.39 15.85
CA ILE A 139 -2.44 1.97 14.47
C ILE A 139 -3.83 1.34 14.37
N PHE A 140 -4.63 1.81 13.42
CA PHE A 140 -5.99 1.32 13.22
C PHE A 140 -6.04 0.26 12.12
N LYS A 141 -6.72 -0.85 12.41
CA LYS A 141 -7.03 -1.93 11.45
C LYS A 141 -8.55 -2.11 11.32
N PRO A 142 -9.05 -2.63 10.19
CA PRO A 142 -10.44 -3.07 10.12
C PRO A 142 -10.68 -4.21 11.13
N HIS A 143 -11.89 -4.27 11.70
CA HIS A 143 -12.29 -5.33 12.62
C HIS A 143 -12.37 -6.69 11.90
N THR A 144 -13.03 -6.71 10.74
CA THR A 144 -13.17 -7.87 9.86
C THR A 144 -12.64 -7.54 8.48
N THR A 145 -11.85 -8.44 7.92
CA THR A 145 -11.42 -8.40 6.52
C THR A 145 -12.28 -9.35 5.70
N ILE A 146 -12.46 -9.06 4.40
CA ILE A 146 -13.20 -9.96 3.48
C ILE A 146 -12.61 -11.38 3.52
N HIS A 147 -11.28 -11.51 3.59
CA HIS A 147 -10.60 -12.80 3.71
C HIS A 147 -11.02 -13.60 4.95
N GLN A 148 -11.40 -12.95 6.06
CA GLN A 148 -11.88 -13.66 7.26
C GLN A 148 -13.33 -14.13 7.11
N LEU A 149 -14.12 -13.46 6.27
CA LEU A 149 -15.52 -13.81 6.02
C LEU A 149 -15.66 -14.86 4.91
N LEU A 150 -14.77 -14.82 3.93
CA LEU A 150 -14.74 -15.79 2.84
C LEU A 150 -14.00 -17.06 3.26
N ARG A 151 -14.51 -18.22 2.84
CA ARG A 151 -13.79 -19.48 2.97
C ARG A 151 -12.52 -19.41 2.12
N ASN A 152 -11.43 -19.97 2.62
CA ASN A 152 -10.20 -20.08 1.82
C ASN A 152 -10.54 -20.85 0.53
N PRO A 153 -10.35 -20.28 -0.67
CA PRO A 153 -10.67 -20.96 -1.92
C PRO A 153 -9.70 -22.11 -2.21
N LYS A 154 -8.58 -22.19 -1.47
CA LYS A 154 -7.65 -23.30 -1.55
C LYS A 154 -8.00 -24.37 -0.51
N ASP A 155 -8.06 -25.61 -0.95
CA ASP A 155 -8.12 -26.76 -0.07
C ASP A 155 -6.85 -26.82 0.78
N LYS A 156 -7.03 -27.13 2.06
CA LYS A 156 -5.90 -27.42 2.94
C LYS A 156 -5.38 -28.81 2.57
N ILE A 157 -4.28 -28.87 1.84
CA ILE A 157 -3.57 -30.13 1.59
C ILE A 157 -2.90 -30.53 2.91
N HIS A 158 -3.40 -31.59 3.53
CA HIS A 158 -2.81 -32.15 4.73
C HIS A 158 -1.68 -33.10 4.31
N GLY A 159 -0.45 -32.88 4.80
CA GLY A 159 0.65 -33.84 4.63
C GLY A 159 1.82 -33.42 3.74
N GLU A 160 1.80 -32.23 3.14
CA GLU A 160 3.02 -31.66 2.55
C GLU A 160 3.65 -30.68 3.55
N GLU A 161 4.88 -30.97 3.99
CA GLU A 161 5.77 -29.93 4.51
C GLU A 161 5.90 -28.87 3.41
N GLN A 162 5.10 -27.82 3.50
CA GLN A 162 5.22 -26.68 2.62
C GLN A 162 6.61 -26.09 2.85
N GLY A 163 7.52 -26.39 1.93
CA GLY A 163 8.86 -25.82 1.83
C GLY A 163 8.80 -24.30 1.62
N TYR A 164 8.44 -23.58 2.67
CA TYR A 164 8.63 -22.15 2.81
C TYR A 164 9.34 -21.95 4.13
N THR A 165 10.66 -22.10 4.11
CA THR A 165 11.52 -21.62 5.19
C THR A 165 11.39 -20.10 5.26
N ARG A 166 10.46 -19.61 6.08
CA ARG A 166 10.59 -18.29 6.69
C ARG A 166 11.80 -18.37 7.61
N PHE A 167 12.97 -18.01 7.10
CA PHE A 167 14.10 -17.70 7.94
C PHE A 167 13.74 -16.47 8.78
N HIS A 168 13.27 -16.71 10.00
CA HIS A 168 13.27 -15.71 11.04
C HIS A 168 14.74 -15.40 11.34
N ALA A 169 15.19 -14.18 11.03
CA ALA A 169 16.58 -13.73 11.09
C ALA A 169 17.23 -13.72 12.50
N SER A 170 16.62 -14.42 13.47
CA SER A 170 17.08 -14.51 14.86
C SER A 170 17.69 -15.86 15.22
N ILE A 171 17.44 -16.92 14.45
CA ILE A 171 17.90 -18.29 14.80
C ILE A 171 19.26 -18.64 14.17
N VAL A 172 19.64 -17.96 13.08
CA VAL A 172 20.92 -18.23 12.37
C VAL A 172 22.15 -17.95 13.24
N LYS A 173 22.03 -17.13 14.30
CA LYS A 173 23.15 -16.79 15.18
C LYS A 173 23.46 -17.86 16.24
N ILE A 174 22.53 -18.77 16.54
CA ILE A 174 22.76 -19.83 17.54
C ILE A 174 23.44 -21.04 16.88
N LEU A 175 23.01 -21.41 15.67
CA LEU A 175 23.54 -22.60 14.96
C LEU A 175 24.93 -22.40 14.35
N THR A 176 25.45 -21.16 14.29
CA THR A 176 26.82 -20.88 13.82
C THR A 176 27.87 -20.93 14.93
N LEU A 177 27.46 -21.01 16.21
CA LEU A 177 28.39 -21.13 17.34
C LEU A 177 28.62 -22.58 17.77
N ASP A 178 27.63 -23.48 17.62
CA ASP A 178 27.79 -24.90 17.98
C ASP A 178 28.70 -25.70 17.03
N LYS A 179 28.77 -25.34 15.75
CA LYS A 179 29.58 -26.08 14.76
C LYS A 179 31.09 -25.77 14.81
N ARG A 180 31.54 -24.89 15.70
CA ARG A 180 32.98 -24.61 15.91
C ARG A 180 33.62 -25.45 17.02
N THR A 181 32.83 -26.17 17.83
CA THR A 181 33.34 -26.96 18.95
C THR A 181 33.41 -28.47 18.69
N GLU A 182 32.90 -28.98 17.57
CA GLU A 182 32.87 -30.41 17.26
C GLU A 182 34.00 -30.93 16.35
N ASN A 183 34.93 -30.07 15.89
CA ASN A 183 36.03 -30.46 14.99
C ASN A 183 37.40 -30.65 15.69
N LEU A 184 37.45 -30.99 16.98
CA LEU A 184 38.71 -31.19 17.71
C LEU A 184 38.92 -32.56 18.35
N VAL A 185 38.18 -33.60 17.97
CA VAL A 185 38.49 -34.95 18.44
C VAL A 185 38.27 -35.95 17.31
N GLN A 186 39.34 -36.35 16.62
CA GLN A 186 39.68 -37.75 16.27
C GLN A 186 41.08 -37.81 15.61
N GLU A 187 42.09 -38.29 16.33
CA GLU A 187 43.22 -39.03 15.75
C GLU A 187 43.39 -40.34 16.55
N PRO A 188 43.24 -41.53 15.95
CA PRO A 188 43.91 -42.72 16.43
C PRO A 188 45.23 -42.90 15.67
N LYS A 189 46.34 -42.84 16.41
CA LYS A 189 47.68 -43.25 15.95
C LYS A 189 47.68 -44.76 15.72
N ASN A 190 47.88 -45.16 14.47
CA ASN A 190 48.47 -46.46 14.14
C ASN A 190 49.97 -46.40 14.44
N ILE A 191 50.47 -47.30 15.29
CA ILE A 191 51.89 -47.63 15.38
C ILE A 191 51.98 -49.16 15.48
N ASN A 192 52.90 -49.72 14.70
CA ASN A 192 53.41 -51.10 14.79
C ASN A 192 53.78 -51.52 16.21
#